data_AF-V6JP91-F1
#
_entry.id   AF-V6JP91-F1
#
_cell.length_a   1.000
_cell.length_b   1.000
_cell.length_c   1.000
_cell.angle_alpha   90.00
_cell.angle_beta   90.00
_cell.angle_gamma   90.00
#
_symmetry.space_group_name_H-M   'P 1'
#
loop_
_entity.id
_entity.type
_entity.pdbx_description
1 polymer ?
#
loop_
_entity_poly.entity_id
_entity_poly.type
_entity_poly.pdbx_seq_one_letter_code
_entity_poly.pdbx_strand_id
1 'polypeptide(L)'
;MTGQFEATAEGGAAVALDEVEISILRSLAVQLVELVGPGDEPAQGADPLAALLAEGPSEPPTDPALARLFPDAYGDPSTARRSGEAESESRAASAEFRRFTEVDLRARKRGDALAVVHVLDELTTDGRGGAVLRLAPDASRQWLGALNDLRLPPPP
;
A
#
# COMPACT_ATOMS: atom_id res chain seq x y z
N MET A 1 -9.60 -0.94 25.15
CA MET A 1 -9.73 -2.36 24.76
C MET A 1 -9.58 -2.35 23.26
N THR A 2 -8.64 -3.10 22.70
CA THR A 2 -8.41 -3.11 21.25
C THR A 2 -9.62 -3.69 20.54
N GLY A 3 -10.24 -2.90 19.65
CA GLY A 3 -11.34 -3.37 18.83
C GLY A 3 -10.88 -4.49 17.89
N GLN A 4 -11.72 -5.50 17.69
CA GLN A 4 -11.52 -6.51 16.66
C GLN A 4 -12.45 -6.22 15.48
N PHE A 5 -11.98 -6.54 14.27
CA PHE A 5 -12.85 -6.51 13.10
C PHE A 5 -13.83 -7.68 13.16
N GLU A 6 -15.11 -7.36 13.10
CA GLU A 6 -16.20 -8.33 13.02
C GLU A 6 -16.85 -8.26 11.63
N ALA A 7 -17.20 -9.41 11.07
CA ALA A 7 -17.92 -9.47 9.81
C ALA A 7 -19.34 -8.91 9.95
N THR A 8 -19.78 -8.10 9.00
CA THR A 8 -21.18 -7.63 8.94
C THR A 8 -22.04 -8.57 8.11
N ALA A 9 -23.36 -8.55 8.32
CA ALA A 9 -24.31 -9.36 7.55
C ALA A 9 -24.26 -9.09 6.03
N GLU A 10 -23.78 -7.92 5.63
CA GLU A 10 -23.66 -7.48 4.23
C GLU A 10 -22.31 -7.87 3.59
N GLY A 11 -21.49 -8.67 4.28
CA GLY A 11 -20.17 -9.11 3.81
C GLY A 11 -19.05 -8.09 4.01
N GLY A 12 -19.32 -7.04 4.79
CA GLY A 12 -18.36 -6.00 5.18
C GLY A 12 -17.67 -6.31 6.50
N ALA A 13 -17.03 -5.29 7.09
CA ALA A 13 -16.38 -5.39 8.39
C ALA A 13 -16.74 -4.20 9.29
N ALA A 14 -16.76 -4.41 10.61
CA ALA A 14 -16.95 -3.34 11.58
C ALA A 14 -15.96 -3.46 12.74
N VAL A 15 -15.53 -2.33 13.29
CA VAL A 15 -14.62 -2.29 14.44
C VAL A 15 -14.91 -1.04 15.27
N ALA A 16 -14.89 -1.17 16.60
CA ALA A 16 -14.90 -0.03 17.50
C ALA A 16 -13.48 0.50 17.67
N LEU A 17 -13.28 1.80 17.45
CA LEU A 17 -11.99 2.48 17.60
C LEU A 17 -12.14 3.65 18.55
N ASP A 18 -11.14 3.88 19.41
CA ASP A 18 -11.03 5.12 20.16
C ASP A 18 -10.35 6.25 19.36
N GLU A 19 -10.42 7.48 19.85
CA GLU A 19 -9.79 8.66 19.23
C GLU A 19 -8.29 8.49 18.98
N VAL A 20 -7.59 7.79 19.88
CA VAL A 20 -6.14 7.57 19.75
C VAL A 20 -5.88 6.57 18.63
N GLU A 21 -6.60 5.45 18.58
CA GLU A 21 -6.52 4.47 17.50
C GLU A 21 -6.84 5.10 16.13
N ILE A 22 -7.89 5.93 16.04
CA ILE A 22 -8.22 6.69 14.83
C ILE A 22 -7.05 7.58 14.40
N SER A 23 -6.49 8.36 15.33
CA SER A 23 -5.38 9.27 15.05
C SER A 23 -4.11 8.55 14.58
N ILE A 24 -3.79 7.40 15.18
CA ILE A 24 -2.63 6.58 14.83
C ILE A 24 -2.81 5.99 13.43
N LEU A 25 -3.95 5.34 13.16
CA LEU A 25 -4.23 4.74 11.86
C LEU A 25 -4.20 5.79 10.75
N ARG A 26 -4.79 6.96 11.00
CA ARG A 26 -4.77 8.08 10.06
C ARG A 26 -3.35 8.55 9.79
N SER A 27 -2.55 8.77 10.84
CA SER A 27 -1.16 9.23 10.71
C SER A 27 -0.31 8.23 9.93
N LEU A 28 -0.44 6.93 10.23
CA LEU A 28 0.26 5.86 9.52
C LEU A 28 -0.16 5.78 8.05
N ALA A 29 -1.45 5.89 7.76
CA ALA A 29 -1.94 5.89 6.38
C ALA A 29 -1.42 7.10 5.59
N VAL A 30 -1.38 8.30 6.18
CA VAL A 30 -0.77 9.48 5.54
C VAL A 30 0.72 9.27 5.29
N GLN A 31 1.46 8.76 6.27
CA GLN A 31 2.88 8.44 6.10
C GLN A 31 3.12 7.41 4.98
N LEU A 32 2.24 6.42 4.84
CA LEU A 32 2.32 5.45 3.74
C LEU A 32 2.07 6.12 2.38
N VAL A 33 1.09 7.02 2.29
CA VAL A 33 0.82 7.82 1.07
C VAL A 33 2.02 8.69 0.70
N GLU A 34 2.67 9.30 1.69
CA GLU A 34 3.88 10.10 1.50
C GLU A 34 5.08 9.23 1.08
N LEU A 35 5.26 8.08 1.72
CA LEU A 35 6.34 7.13 1.43
C LEU A 35 6.24 6.58 0.00
N VAL A 36 5.06 6.13 -0.41
CA VAL A 36 4.81 5.62 -1.78
C VAL A 36 5.06 6.72 -2.83
N GLY A 37 4.88 7.98 -2.43
CA GLY A 37 5.05 9.14 -3.29
C GLY A 37 3.83 9.38 -4.20
N PRO A 38 3.87 10.43 -5.03
CA PRO A 38 2.86 10.61 -6.06
C PRO A 38 2.85 9.38 -6.97
N GLY A 39 1.66 8.91 -7.36
CA GLY A 39 1.58 7.99 -8.50
C GLY A 39 2.09 8.72 -9.75
N ASP A 40 2.38 7.99 -10.82
CA ASP A 40 2.70 8.57 -12.14
C ASP A 40 1.45 9.20 -12.80
N GLU A 41 0.64 9.91 -12.00
CA GLU A 41 -0.39 10.77 -12.53
C GLU A 41 0.30 11.86 -13.35
N PRO A 42 -0.08 12.01 -14.63
CA PRO A 42 0.51 13.05 -15.47
C PRO A 42 0.33 14.40 -14.78
N ALA A 43 1.43 15.16 -14.67
CA ALA A 43 1.38 16.53 -14.15
C ALA A 43 0.25 17.30 -14.86
N GLN A 44 -0.49 18.16 -14.13
CA GLN A 44 -1.61 18.90 -14.73
C GLN A 44 -1.16 19.60 -16.02
N GLY A 45 -1.77 19.21 -17.15
CA GLY A 45 -1.46 19.74 -18.48
C GLY A 45 -0.54 18.86 -19.34
N ALA A 46 -0.05 17.72 -18.83
CA ALA A 46 0.65 16.72 -19.63
C ALA A 46 -0.33 15.90 -20.49
N ASP A 47 0.17 15.38 -21.61
CA ASP A 47 -0.61 14.57 -22.56
C ASP A 47 -1.12 13.28 -21.88
N PRO A 48 -2.45 13.02 -21.85
CA PRO A 48 -3.02 11.80 -21.30
C PRO A 48 -2.45 10.52 -21.92
N LEU A 49 -2.00 10.56 -23.19
CA LEU A 49 -1.38 9.41 -23.85
C LEU A 49 0.05 9.17 -23.34
N ALA A 50 0.77 10.20 -22.88
CA ALA A 50 2.11 10.05 -22.34
C ALA A 50 2.12 9.23 -21.04
N ALA A 51 1.07 9.31 -20.22
CA ALA A 51 0.94 8.48 -19.02
C ALA A 51 0.81 6.98 -19.36
N LEU A 52 0.18 6.64 -20.49
CA LEU A 52 0.08 5.26 -20.97
C LEU A 52 1.41 4.71 -21.49
N LEU A 53 2.39 5.58 -21.75
CA LEU A 53 3.73 5.24 -22.22
C LEU A 53 4.79 5.46 -21.14
N ALA A 54 4.38 5.85 -19.93
CA ALA A 54 5.30 6.03 -18.81
C ALA A 54 5.83 4.66 -18.38
N GLU A 55 7.13 4.47 -18.58
CA GLU A 55 7.82 3.26 -18.14
C GLU A 55 8.14 3.38 -16.65
N GLY A 56 7.76 2.36 -15.87
CA GLY A 56 8.11 2.28 -14.45
C GLY A 56 9.62 2.15 -14.20
N PRO A 57 10.06 2.24 -12.94
CA PRO A 57 11.49 2.17 -12.60
C PRO A 57 12.10 0.82 -12.97
N SER A 58 13.31 0.85 -13.52
CA SER A 58 14.08 -0.38 -13.83
C SER A 58 14.89 -0.89 -12.63
N GLU A 59 15.20 -0.04 -11.67
CA GLU A 59 15.96 -0.38 -10.46
C GLU A 59 15.04 -0.50 -9.25
N PRO A 60 15.33 -1.40 -8.30
CA PRO A 60 14.54 -1.49 -7.07
C PRO A 60 14.69 -0.21 -6.22
N PRO A 61 13.70 0.12 -5.38
CA PRO A 61 13.82 1.26 -4.47
C PRO A 61 15.03 1.12 -3.53
N THR A 62 15.76 2.21 -3.33
CA THR A 62 16.90 2.25 -2.39
C THR A 62 16.45 2.35 -0.94
N ASP A 63 15.26 2.91 -0.69
CA ASP A 63 14.65 2.94 0.63
C ASP A 63 14.19 1.52 1.03
N PRO A 64 14.57 1.01 2.21
CA PRO A 64 14.28 -0.35 2.62
C PRO A 64 12.80 -0.61 2.91
N ALA A 65 12.01 0.41 3.27
CA ALA A 65 10.57 0.27 3.42
C ALA A 65 9.90 0.17 2.05
N LEU A 66 10.32 0.99 1.08
CA LEU A 66 9.85 0.88 -0.30
C LEU A 66 10.28 -0.44 -0.95
N ALA A 67 11.50 -0.91 -0.75
CA ALA A 67 11.97 -2.19 -1.29
C ALA A 67 11.13 -3.39 -0.79
N ARG A 68 10.57 -3.30 0.43
CA ARG A 68 9.63 -4.31 0.96
C ARG A 68 8.25 -4.21 0.34
N LEU A 69 7.78 -2.99 0.04
CA LEU A 69 6.51 -2.77 -0.64
C LEU A 69 6.57 -3.17 -2.13
N PHE A 70 7.74 -3.05 -2.74
CA PHE A 70 8.00 -3.31 -4.17
C PHE A 70 9.17 -4.30 -4.35
N PRO A 71 9.01 -5.57 -3.94
CA PRO A 71 10.07 -6.57 -4.01
C PRO A 71 10.33 -7.05 -5.45
N ASP A 72 11.52 -7.62 -5.68
CA ASP A 72 11.85 -8.30 -6.93
C ASP A 72 10.94 -9.50 -7.18
N ALA A 73 10.40 -9.64 -8.39
CA ALA A 73 9.50 -10.73 -8.76
C ALA A 73 10.22 -12.10 -8.86
N TYR A 74 11.50 -12.10 -9.23
CA TYR A 74 12.26 -13.34 -9.49
C TYR A 74 13.46 -13.56 -8.55
N GLY A 75 13.62 -12.69 -7.54
CA GLY A 75 14.68 -12.77 -6.54
C GLY A 75 14.23 -13.54 -5.30
N ASP A 76 14.55 -14.83 -5.22
CA ASP A 76 14.33 -15.62 -4.01
C ASP A 76 15.64 -15.71 -3.19
N PRO A 77 15.67 -15.28 -1.92
CA PRO A 77 16.80 -15.46 -1.01
C PRO A 77 17.27 -16.92 -0.88
N SER A 78 16.38 -17.89 -1.09
CA SER A 78 16.69 -19.33 -1.03
C SER A 78 17.51 -19.81 -2.24
N THR A 79 17.54 -19.02 -3.32
CA THR A 79 18.23 -19.34 -4.58
C THR A 79 19.62 -18.72 -4.71
N ALA A 80 20.17 -18.14 -3.63
CA ALA A 80 21.50 -17.52 -3.55
C ALA A 80 22.70 -18.48 -3.81
N ARG A 81 22.46 -19.67 -4.38
CA ARG A 81 23.47 -20.64 -4.83
C ARG A 81 23.48 -20.81 -6.36
N ARG A 82 22.79 -19.95 -7.11
CA ARG A 82 22.80 -19.98 -8.58
C ARG A 82 24.12 -19.41 -9.12
N SER A 83 24.49 -19.79 -10.34
CA SER A 83 25.64 -19.18 -11.03
C SER A 83 25.41 -17.68 -11.23
N GLY A 84 26.49 -16.88 -11.32
CA GLY A 84 26.37 -15.43 -11.51
C GLY A 84 25.59 -15.01 -12.76
N GLU A 85 25.54 -15.87 -13.79
CA GLU A 85 24.70 -15.68 -14.99
C GLU A 85 23.20 -15.73 -14.66
N ALA A 86 22.76 -16.73 -13.89
CA ALA A 86 21.35 -16.88 -13.52
C ALA A 86 20.87 -15.78 -12.54
N GLU A 87 21.76 -15.25 -11.71
CA GLU A 87 21.46 -14.06 -10.90
C GLU A 87 21.34 -12.80 -11.76
N SER A 88 22.17 -12.64 -12.78
CA SER A 88 22.08 -11.52 -13.73
C SER A 88 20.78 -11.57 -14.53
N GLU A 89 20.39 -12.75 -15.01
CA GLU A 89 19.13 -12.95 -15.75
C GLU A 89 17.92 -12.66 -14.87
N SER A 90 17.91 -13.15 -13.63
CA SER A 90 16.85 -12.88 -12.65
C SER A 90 16.70 -11.39 -12.32
N ARG A 91 17.82 -10.65 -12.18
CA ARG A 91 17.80 -9.20 -12.00
C ARG A 91 17.23 -8.48 -13.22
N ALA A 92 17.63 -8.87 -14.42
CA ALA A 92 17.11 -8.30 -15.67
C ALA A 92 15.60 -8.55 -15.81
N ALA A 93 15.14 -9.77 -15.54
CA ALA A 93 13.71 -10.11 -15.57
C ALA A 93 12.90 -9.35 -14.50
N SER A 94 13.48 -9.14 -13.31
CA SER A 94 12.82 -8.34 -12.26
C SER A 94 12.74 -6.86 -12.64
N ALA A 95 13.75 -6.32 -13.31
CA ALA A 95 13.74 -4.97 -13.84
C ALA A 95 12.66 -4.77 -14.91
N GLU A 96 12.51 -5.73 -15.82
CA GLU A 96 11.45 -5.70 -16.84
C GLU A 96 10.06 -5.79 -16.20
N PHE A 97 9.87 -6.69 -15.23
CA PHE A 97 8.63 -6.82 -14.50
C PHE A 97 8.24 -5.50 -13.81
N ARG A 98 9.17 -4.89 -13.05
CA ARG A 98 8.93 -3.59 -12.39
C ARG A 98 8.51 -2.50 -13.37
N ARG A 99 9.20 -2.41 -14.50
CA ARG A 99 8.92 -1.41 -15.54
C ARG A 99 7.47 -1.45 -16.03
N PHE A 100 6.84 -2.64 -16.02
CA PHE A 100 5.46 -2.82 -16.46
C PHE A 100 4.43 -2.87 -15.33
N THR A 101 4.81 -3.21 -14.09
CA THR A 101 3.82 -3.45 -13.02
C THR A 101 3.90 -2.48 -11.85
N GLU A 102 5.07 -1.87 -11.61
CA GLU A 102 5.28 -1.10 -10.37
C GLU A 102 4.44 0.17 -10.33
N VAL A 103 4.17 0.80 -11.49
CA VAL A 103 3.30 1.98 -11.59
C VAL A 103 1.89 1.67 -11.08
N ASP A 104 1.27 0.61 -11.58
CA ASP A 104 -0.07 0.17 -11.17
C ASP A 104 -0.08 -0.27 -9.70
N LEU A 105 0.99 -0.94 -9.25
CA LEU A 105 1.12 -1.36 -7.86
C LEU A 105 1.23 -0.15 -6.91
N ARG A 106 2.01 0.88 -7.27
CA ARG A 106 2.10 2.15 -6.53
C ARG A 106 0.75 2.84 -6.46
N ALA A 107 0.07 2.97 -7.60
CA ALA A 107 -1.27 3.57 -7.67
C ALA A 107 -2.27 2.84 -6.77
N ARG A 108 -2.30 1.51 -6.81
CA ARG A 108 -3.17 0.68 -5.97
C ARG A 108 -2.87 0.86 -4.48
N LYS A 109 -1.59 0.75 -4.06
CA LYS A 109 -1.19 0.91 -2.65
C LYS A 109 -1.53 2.30 -2.11
N ARG A 110 -1.28 3.33 -2.91
CA ARG A 110 -1.64 4.72 -2.59
C ARG A 110 -3.16 4.89 -2.47
N GLY A 111 -3.93 4.34 -3.40
CA GLY A 111 -5.38 4.36 -3.38
C GLY A 111 -5.97 3.67 -2.14
N ASP A 112 -5.45 2.49 -1.79
CA ASP A 112 -5.84 1.75 -0.59
C ASP A 112 -5.59 2.59 0.68
N ALA A 113 -4.42 3.24 0.79
CA ALA A 113 -4.07 4.09 1.93
C ALA A 113 -4.91 5.38 2.00
N LEU A 114 -5.19 6.03 0.85
CA LEU A 114 -6.08 7.19 0.79
C LEU A 114 -7.51 6.83 1.19
N ALA A 115 -8.01 5.65 0.80
CA ALA A 115 -9.32 5.17 1.23
C ALA A 115 -9.41 5.04 2.75
N VAL A 116 -8.34 4.58 3.42
CA VAL A 116 -8.26 4.56 4.89
C VAL A 116 -8.37 5.97 5.46
N VAL A 117 -7.60 6.93 4.93
CA VAL A 117 -7.63 8.33 5.40
C VAL A 117 -9.02 8.92 5.25
N HIS A 118 -9.64 8.82 4.07
CA HIS A 118 -10.97 9.36 3.81
C HIS A 118 -12.03 8.78 4.75
N VAL A 119 -12.03 7.45 4.92
CA VAL A 119 -12.98 6.79 5.81
C VAL A 119 -12.80 7.22 7.26
N LEU A 120 -11.56 7.38 7.73
CA LEU A 120 -11.27 7.87 9.08
C LEU A 120 -11.67 9.35 9.27
N ASP A 121 -11.49 10.19 8.26
CA ASP A 121 -11.87 11.62 8.29
C ASP A 121 -13.40 11.81 8.34
N GLU A 122 -14.17 10.85 7.80
CA GLU A 122 -15.63 10.86 7.85
C GLU A 122 -16.21 10.30 9.17
N LEU A 123 -15.40 9.69 10.03
CA LEU A 123 -15.88 9.16 11.30
C LEU A 123 -16.23 10.29 12.27
N THR A 124 -17.47 10.26 12.75
CA THR A 124 -17.90 11.09 13.88
C THR A 124 -17.71 10.33 15.19
N THR A 125 -16.90 10.87 16.11
CA THR A 125 -16.73 10.28 17.44
C THR A 125 -18.01 10.48 18.28
N ASP A 126 -18.32 9.48 19.10
CA ASP A 126 -19.40 9.52 20.06
C ASP A 126 -19.02 10.39 21.27
N GLY A 127 -19.98 10.67 22.15
CA GLY A 127 -19.74 11.46 23.37
C GLY A 127 -18.77 10.82 24.38
N ARG A 128 -18.16 9.68 24.05
CA ARG A 128 -17.13 8.98 24.85
C ARG A 128 -15.77 8.92 24.14
N GLY A 129 -15.61 9.61 23.01
CA GLY A 129 -14.33 9.73 22.30
C GLY A 129 -13.94 8.48 21.52
N GLY A 130 -14.92 7.75 20.96
CA GLY A 130 -14.68 6.65 20.04
C GLY A 130 -15.72 6.58 18.92
N ALA A 131 -15.49 5.78 17.89
CA ALA A 131 -16.41 5.59 16.78
C ALA A 131 -16.51 4.10 16.40
N VAL A 132 -17.66 3.70 15.85
CA VAL A 132 -17.80 2.39 15.20
C VAL A 132 -17.59 2.57 13.71
N LEU A 133 -16.42 2.14 13.25
CA LEU A 133 -16.13 2.05 11.83
C LEU A 133 -16.94 0.92 11.20
N ARG A 134 -17.58 1.18 10.06
CA ARG A 134 -18.27 0.18 9.23
C ARG A 134 -17.78 0.30 7.80
N LEU A 135 -17.30 -0.82 7.26
CA LEU A 135 -16.76 -0.93 5.92
C LEU A 135 -17.66 -1.82 5.07
N ALA A 136 -18.02 -1.34 3.88
CA ALA A 136 -18.60 -2.16 2.84
C ALA A 136 -17.58 -3.18 2.31
N PRO A 137 -17.99 -4.27 1.62
CA PRO A 137 -17.08 -5.33 1.16
C PRO A 137 -15.86 -4.83 0.38
N ASP A 138 -16.02 -3.85 -0.50
CA ASP A 138 -14.91 -3.32 -1.30
C ASP A 138 -13.96 -2.44 -0.48
N ALA A 139 -14.50 -1.60 0.41
CA ALA A 139 -13.70 -0.81 1.35
C ALA A 139 -12.91 -1.71 2.31
N SER A 140 -13.48 -2.84 2.74
CA SER A 140 -12.78 -3.84 3.55
C SER A 140 -11.55 -4.41 2.84
N ARG A 141 -11.59 -4.60 1.51
CA ARG A 141 -10.44 -5.10 0.72
C ARG A 141 -9.33 -4.05 0.63
N GLN A 142 -9.70 -2.78 0.44
CA GLN A 142 -8.74 -1.66 0.44
C GLN A 142 -8.06 -1.52 1.81
N TRP A 143 -8.86 -1.56 2.89
CA TRP A 143 -8.34 -1.55 4.26
C TRP A 143 -7.42 -2.73 4.55
N LEU A 144 -7.76 -3.94 4.10
CA LEU A 144 -6.89 -5.10 4.25
C LEU A 144 -5.53 -4.87 3.56
N GLY A 145 -5.55 -4.33 2.33
CA GLY A 145 -4.33 -3.99 1.59
C GLY A 145 -3.47 -2.98 2.33
N ALA A 146 -4.05 -1.85 2.73
CA ALA A 146 -3.35 -0.80 3.46
C ALA A 146 -2.81 -1.28 4.81
N LEU A 147 -3.60 -2.00 5.61
CA LEU A 147 -3.16 -2.53 6.91
C LEU A 147 -2.04 -3.57 6.75
N ASN A 148 -2.07 -4.37 5.68
CA ASN A 148 -0.97 -5.29 5.38
C ASN A 148 0.31 -4.52 5.00
N ASP A 149 0.19 -3.43 4.25
CA ASP A 149 1.31 -2.57 3.88
C ASP A 149 1.88 -1.77 5.06
N LEU A 150 1.07 -1.47 6.08
CA LEU A 150 1.51 -0.84 7.33
C LEU A 150 2.24 -1.80 8.29
N ARG A 151 2.08 -3.12 8.13
CA ARG A 151 2.70 -4.15 8.99
C ARG A 151 4.22 -4.29 8.81
N LEU A 152 4.89 -3.34 8.15
CA LEU A 152 6.35 -3.36 7.99
C LEU A 152 7.00 -3.56 9.37
N PRO A 153 7.65 -4.72 9.63
CA PRO A 153 8.36 -4.88 10.89
C PRO A 153 9.47 -3.83 10.98
N PRO A 154 9.88 -3.42 12.21
CA PRO A 154 11.03 -2.54 12.35
C PRO A 154 12.24 -3.17 11.63
N PRO A 155 13.16 -2.36 11.08
CA PRO A 155 14.39 -2.91 10.52
C PRO A 155 15.13 -3.75 11.59
N PRO A 156 15.83 -4.83 11.19
CA PRO A 156 16.66 -5.60 12.10
C PRO A 156 17.76 -4.75 12.74
#